data_AF-A0A7U8C6V8-F1
#
_entry.id   AF-A0A7U8C6V8-F1
#
_cell.length_a   1.000
_cell.length_b   1.000
_cell.length_c   1.000
_cell.angle_alpha   90.00
_cell.angle_beta   90.00
_cell.angle_gamma   90.00
#
_symmetry.space_group_name_H-M   'P 1'
#
loop_
_entity.id
_entity.type
_entity.pdbx_description
1 polymer ?
#
loop_
_entity_poly.entity_id
_entity_poly.type
_entity_poly.pdbx_seq_one_letter_code
_entity_poly.pdbx_strand_id
1 'polypeptide(L)'
;MSQFKVVLQNAISEEYSQLEVKQNLARLLKISDQKIEKLLSKPETTVKKGVDSDIAEKYKKLIERCGLSCEIRPMDIPPEKDIPETHPPQESESNASVYAPPKAELSPEASKPYKLYSIEGVGIATFFGSILAGGIIMWINLRRLGRFESARKTILYSILATILFLFGIMMIPQDINIPNMLFTVPQIFAMVMIAKSQQKDSIDAHKNKGGEIASNWKAFGIGLLSAIPVFAGIFLIAMVLM
;
A
#
# COMPACT_ATOMS: atom_id res chain seq x y z
N MET A 1 -18.53 17.32 -28.09
CA MET A 1 -17.24 17.27 -27.38
C MET A 1 -16.39 16.18 -28.02
N SER A 2 -15.43 16.56 -28.85
CA SER A 2 -14.72 15.64 -29.75
C SER A 2 -13.45 15.09 -29.08
N GLN A 3 -13.27 13.76 -29.13
CA GLN A 3 -12.15 13.06 -28.52
C GLN A 3 -10.96 12.95 -29.48
N PHE A 4 -9.74 13.17 -29.00
CA PHE A 4 -8.50 13.07 -29.78
C PHE A 4 -7.65 11.86 -29.35
N LYS A 5 -6.91 11.27 -30.28
CA LYS A 5 -5.93 10.19 -30.04
C LYS A 5 -4.53 10.70 -30.40
N VAL A 6 -3.60 10.65 -29.45
CA VAL A 6 -2.19 10.99 -29.67
C VAL A 6 -1.43 9.70 -30.01
N VAL A 7 -0.80 9.67 -31.19
CA VAL A 7 0.00 8.56 -31.69
C VAL A 7 1.45 9.03 -31.77
N LEU A 8 2.36 8.35 -31.07
CA LEU A 8 3.80 8.59 -31.19
C LEU A 8 4.26 8.01 -32.53
N GLN A 9 4.74 8.85 -33.43
CA GLN A 9 5.47 8.39 -34.60
C GLN A 9 6.95 8.26 -34.23
N ASN A 10 7.47 7.05 -34.37
CA ASN A 10 8.87 6.71 -34.15
C ASN A 10 9.72 7.22 -35.34
N ALA A 11 9.94 8.53 -35.39
CA ALA A 11 10.86 9.15 -36.33
C ALA A 11 11.93 9.91 -35.53
N ILE A 12 13.14 9.36 -35.52
CA ILE A 12 14.32 9.98 -34.94
C ILE A 12 14.68 11.16 -35.85
N SER A 13 14.71 12.38 -35.31
CA SER A 13 15.20 13.56 -36.03
C SER A 13 16.70 13.43 -36.29
N GLU A 14 17.14 13.75 -37.51
CA GLU A 14 18.52 13.57 -38.00
C GLU A 14 19.60 14.39 -37.25
N GLU A 15 19.21 15.24 -36.31
CA GLU A 15 20.15 16.05 -35.52
C GLU A 15 20.66 15.39 -34.23
N TYR A 16 20.19 14.18 -33.88
CA TYR A 16 20.59 13.53 -32.62
C TYR A 16 21.09 12.09 -32.81
N SER A 17 22.31 11.85 -32.33
CA SER A 17 22.92 10.52 -32.33
C SER A 17 22.20 9.59 -31.34
N GLN A 18 21.99 8.32 -31.75
CA GLN A 18 21.30 7.31 -30.95
C GLN A 18 21.87 7.13 -29.53
N LEU A 19 23.14 7.50 -29.33
CA LEU A 19 23.85 7.39 -28.06
C LEU A 19 23.43 8.50 -27.06
N GLU A 20 23.16 9.69 -27.56
CA GLU A 20 22.76 10.85 -26.75
C GLU A 20 21.28 10.76 -26.34
N VAL A 21 20.44 10.24 -27.24
CA VAL A 21 19.03 9.95 -26.98
C VAL A 21 18.88 8.90 -25.87
N LYS A 22 19.70 7.84 -25.87
CA LYS A 22 19.68 6.81 -24.81
C LYS A 22 19.98 7.40 -23.42
N GLN A 23 20.97 8.27 -23.32
CA GLN A 23 21.36 8.88 -22.03
C GLN A 23 20.30 9.84 -21.49
N ASN A 24 19.70 10.64 -22.36
CA ASN A 24 18.64 11.57 -21.95
C ASN A 24 17.35 10.82 -21.56
N LEU A 25 17.02 9.73 -22.25
CA LEU A 25 15.86 8.88 -21.91
C LEU A 25 16.04 8.17 -20.56
N ALA A 26 17.24 7.63 -20.29
CA ALA A 26 17.56 6.95 -19.03
C ALA A 26 17.46 7.90 -17.83
N ARG A 27 17.96 9.14 -17.99
CA ARG A 27 17.99 10.16 -16.93
C ARG A 27 16.58 10.65 -16.59
N LEU A 28 15.73 10.81 -17.60
CA LEU A 28 14.40 11.41 -17.43
C LEU A 28 13.35 10.40 -16.95
N LEU A 29 13.47 9.12 -17.35
CA LEU A 29 12.52 8.08 -16.95
C LEU A 29 12.96 7.27 -15.72
N LYS A 30 14.22 7.41 -15.25
CA LYS A 30 14.81 6.59 -14.17
C LYS A 30 14.63 5.08 -14.41
N ILE A 31 14.94 4.64 -15.63
CA ILE A 31 14.83 3.24 -16.06
C ILE A 31 16.22 2.75 -16.51
N SER A 32 16.60 1.53 -16.14
CA SER A 32 17.88 0.90 -16.50
C SER A 32 17.98 0.50 -17.98
N ASP A 33 19.19 0.53 -18.54
CA ASP A 33 19.52 0.35 -19.97
C ASP A 33 18.85 -0.85 -20.66
N GLN A 34 18.69 -1.98 -19.95
CA GLN A 34 18.05 -3.19 -20.50
C GLN A 34 16.54 -3.06 -20.78
N LYS A 35 15.86 -2.08 -20.19
CA LYS A 35 14.43 -1.82 -20.44
C LYS A 35 14.21 -0.85 -21.61
N ILE A 36 15.23 -0.08 -21.97
CA ILE A 36 15.19 0.92 -23.05
C ILE A 36 15.22 0.24 -24.43
N GLU A 37 15.97 -0.86 -24.58
CA GLU A 37 15.99 -1.65 -25.83
C GLU A 37 14.65 -2.34 -26.12
N LYS A 38 13.91 -2.76 -25.09
CA LYS A 38 12.55 -3.32 -25.25
C LYS A 38 11.48 -2.27 -25.59
N LEU A 39 11.73 -0.99 -25.32
CA LEU A 39 10.84 0.11 -25.71
C LEU A 39 11.12 0.57 -27.15
N LEU A 40 12.38 0.51 -27.58
CA LEU A 40 12.79 0.79 -28.97
C LEU A 40 12.34 -0.30 -29.96
N SER A 41 12.02 -1.51 -29.48
CA SER A 41 11.54 -2.61 -30.32
C SER A 41 10.01 -2.68 -30.48
N LYS A 42 9.25 -1.68 -29.99
CA LYS A 42 7.77 -1.74 -29.97
C LYS A 42 7.18 -0.41 -30.47
N PRO A 43 6.67 -0.35 -31.72
CA PRO A 43 6.44 0.92 -32.42
C PRO A 43 5.21 1.72 -31.98
N GLU A 44 4.32 1.22 -31.12
CA GLU A 44 3.14 1.99 -30.70
C GLU A 44 2.72 1.67 -29.27
N THR A 45 2.73 2.67 -28.39
CA THR A 45 2.08 2.56 -27.07
C THR A 45 1.27 3.82 -26.81
N THR A 46 -0.04 3.65 -26.64
CA THR A 46 -0.99 4.74 -26.39
C THR A 46 -0.84 5.25 -24.95
N VAL A 47 -0.28 6.45 -24.77
CA VAL A 47 0.12 6.94 -23.44
C VAL A 47 -1.06 7.45 -22.60
N LYS A 48 -2.15 7.96 -23.20
CA LYS A 48 -3.38 8.31 -22.46
C LYS A 48 -4.55 8.58 -23.39
N LYS A 49 -5.76 8.11 -23.03
CA LYS A 49 -7.02 8.47 -23.70
C LYS A 49 -7.81 9.45 -22.82
N GLY A 50 -8.50 10.42 -23.44
CA GLY A 50 -9.39 11.37 -22.76
C GLY A 50 -8.68 12.57 -22.14
N VAL A 51 -8.08 13.44 -22.96
CA VAL A 51 -7.40 14.65 -22.49
C VAL A 51 -7.96 15.86 -23.23
N ASP A 52 -8.21 16.93 -22.46
CA ASP A 52 -8.78 18.21 -22.87
C ASP A 52 -7.77 19.08 -23.68
N SER A 53 -8.28 19.97 -24.53
CA SER A 53 -7.49 20.73 -25.53
C SER A 53 -6.31 21.51 -24.92
N ASP A 54 -6.52 22.09 -23.73
CA ASP A 54 -5.51 22.92 -23.05
C ASP A 54 -4.35 22.12 -22.45
N ILE A 55 -4.59 20.85 -22.14
CA ILE A 55 -3.57 19.95 -21.60
C ILE A 55 -2.77 19.36 -22.77
N ALA A 56 -3.42 19.06 -23.90
CA ALA A 56 -2.77 18.51 -25.10
C ALA A 56 -1.66 19.44 -25.64
N GLU A 57 -1.87 20.77 -25.66
CA GLU A 57 -0.85 21.73 -26.10
C GLU A 57 0.37 21.80 -25.18
N LYS A 58 0.17 21.66 -23.87
CA LYS A 58 1.28 21.65 -22.90
C LYS A 58 2.14 20.39 -23.05
N TYR A 59 1.51 19.24 -23.32
CA TYR A 59 2.25 18.01 -23.63
C TYR A 59 2.97 18.12 -24.98
N LYS A 60 2.36 18.73 -26.00
CA LYS A 60 3.00 18.98 -27.30
C LYS A 60 4.30 19.79 -27.14
N LYS A 61 4.25 20.92 -26.42
CA LYS A 61 5.44 21.77 -26.18
C LYS A 61 6.55 21.07 -25.38
N LEU A 62 6.19 20.16 -24.46
CA LEU A 62 7.16 19.38 -23.68
C LEU A 62 7.82 18.27 -24.50
N ILE A 63 7.08 17.66 -25.43
CA ILE A 63 7.54 16.55 -26.27
C ILE A 63 8.40 17.06 -27.44
N GLU A 64 8.05 18.20 -28.04
CA GLU A 64 8.85 18.85 -29.09
C GLU A 64 10.22 19.31 -28.57
N ARG A 65 10.29 19.79 -27.32
CA ARG A 65 11.55 20.15 -26.65
C ARG A 65 12.48 18.95 -26.40
N CYS A 66 11.94 17.74 -26.55
CA CYS A 66 12.66 16.48 -26.39
C CYS A 66 13.00 15.79 -27.72
N GLY A 67 12.77 16.46 -28.86
CA GLY A 67 13.19 15.97 -30.18
C GLY A 67 12.26 14.94 -30.83
N LEU A 68 10.98 14.89 -30.43
CA LEU A 68 9.97 14.04 -31.07
C LEU A 68 8.87 14.87 -31.71
N SER A 69 8.52 14.53 -32.96
CA SER A 69 7.38 15.10 -33.69
C SER A 69 6.10 14.34 -33.34
N CYS A 70 5.02 15.06 -33.04
CA CYS A 70 3.70 14.49 -32.82
C CYS A 70 2.68 15.17 -33.73
N GLU A 71 1.93 14.38 -34.50
CA GLU A 71 0.84 14.84 -35.36
C GLU A 71 -0.52 14.49 -34.73
N ILE A 72 -1.46 15.45 -34.73
CA ILE A 72 -2.82 15.28 -34.19
C ILE A 72 -3.78 15.14 -35.37
N ARG A 73 -4.50 14.02 -35.48
CA ARG A 73 -5.57 13.85 -36.47
C ARG A 73 -6.96 13.91 -35.80
N PRO A 74 -7.91 14.70 -36.34
CA PRO A 74 -9.32 14.65 -35.94
C PRO A 74 -10.02 13.41 -36.52
N MET A 75 -11.07 12.95 -35.83
CA MET A 75 -11.84 11.75 -36.16
C MET A 75 -13.12 12.14 -36.90
N ASP A 76 -13.12 12.03 -38.23
CA ASP A 76 -14.33 12.15 -39.06
C ASP A 76 -15.14 10.84 -39.01
N ILE A 77 -16.47 10.98 -38.93
CA ILE A 77 -17.48 9.92 -38.98
C ILE A 77 -17.99 9.82 -40.43
N PRO A 78 -17.88 8.65 -41.08
CA PRO A 78 -18.76 8.29 -42.21
C PRO A 78 -19.60 7.02 -41.94
N PRO A 79 -20.64 6.74 -42.75
CA PRO A 79 -22.02 6.76 -42.27
C PRO A 79 -22.73 5.40 -42.22
N GLU A 80 -23.82 5.44 -41.48
CA GLU A 80 -25.02 4.60 -41.44
C GLU A 80 -25.31 3.73 -42.68
N LYS A 81 -25.65 2.46 -42.42
CA LYS A 81 -26.39 1.60 -43.36
C LYS A 81 -27.48 0.84 -42.64
N ASP A 82 -28.70 1.35 -42.85
CA ASP A 82 -29.98 0.70 -43.05
C ASP A 82 -30.33 -0.61 -42.31
N ILE A 83 -31.38 -0.43 -41.51
CA ILE A 83 -32.39 -1.33 -40.92
C ILE A 83 -32.96 -2.35 -41.94
N PRO A 84 -33.59 -3.46 -41.50
CA PRO A 84 -35.03 -3.37 -41.23
C PRO A 84 -35.55 -4.16 -40.01
N GLU A 85 -36.49 -3.50 -39.32
CA GLU A 85 -37.44 -4.07 -38.38
C GLU A 85 -38.41 -5.05 -39.06
N THR A 86 -38.78 -6.13 -38.36
CA THR A 86 -40.12 -6.73 -38.45
C THR A 86 -40.51 -7.33 -37.09
N HIS A 87 -41.58 -6.82 -36.49
CA HIS A 87 -42.24 -7.29 -35.24
C HIS A 87 -43.26 -8.46 -35.52
N PRO A 88 -44.13 -8.88 -34.55
CA PRO A 88 -44.04 -9.94 -33.51
C PRO A 88 -45.24 -10.94 -33.65
N PRO A 89 -45.87 -11.60 -32.63
CA PRO A 89 -45.50 -12.11 -31.29
C PRO A 89 -45.86 -13.62 -31.10
N GLN A 90 -45.20 -14.36 -30.20
CA GLN A 90 -45.85 -15.50 -29.51
C GLN A 90 -45.38 -15.63 -28.05
N GLU A 91 -46.36 -15.57 -27.15
CA GLU A 91 -46.31 -15.78 -25.70
C GLU A 91 -46.34 -17.26 -25.29
N SER A 92 -46.06 -17.47 -23.99
CA SER A 92 -46.20 -18.67 -23.16
C SER A 92 -45.02 -19.66 -23.28
N GLU A 93 -44.38 -20.13 -22.21
CA GLU A 93 -44.71 -20.14 -20.78
C GLU A 93 -43.49 -20.69 -20.03
N SER A 94 -43.46 -20.46 -18.71
CA SER A 94 -42.90 -21.37 -17.69
C SER A 94 -41.80 -20.78 -16.81
N ASN A 95 -42.25 -20.43 -15.61
CA ASN A 95 -41.55 -20.23 -14.35
C ASN A 95 -40.11 -20.79 -14.26
N ALA A 96 -39.16 -19.87 -14.13
CA ALA A 96 -37.97 -20.09 -13.31
C ALA A 96 -37.60 -18.77 -12.62
N SER A 97 -38.04 -18.61 -11.37
CA SER A 97 -37.54 -17.70 -10.34
C SER A 97 -36.70 -16.50 -10.82
N VAL A 98 -37.37 -15.37 -11.08
CA VAL A 98 -36.75 -14.05 -11.38
C VAL A 98 -36.08 -13.41 -10.13
N TYR A 99 -36.28 -13.96 -8.93
CA TYR A 99 -35.70 -13.47 -7.68
C TYR A 99 -34.62 -14.41 -7.12
N ALA A 100 -33.61 -14.74 -7.93
CA ALA A 100 -32.34 -15.15 -7.35
C ALA A 100 -31.63 -13.88 -6.83
N PRO A 101 -31.33 -13.75 -5.53
CA PRO A 101 -30.48 -12.66 -5.08
C PRO A 101 -29.17 -12.74 -5.87
N PRO A 102 -28.64 -11.62 -6.41
CA PRO A 102 -27.38 -11.66 -7.13
C PRO A 102 -26.36 -12.31 -6.22
N LYS A 103 -25.87 -13.48 -6.62
CA LYS A 103 -24.71 -14.09 -5.99
C LYS A 103 -23.58 -13.12 -6.26
N ALA A 104 -23.28 -12.28 -5.27
CA ALA A 104 -22.02 -11.57 -5.23
C ALA A 104 -20.94 -12.65 -5.17
N GLU A 105 -20.48 -13.09 -6.33
CA GLU A 105 -19.21 -13.78 -6.42
C GLU A 105 -18.21 -12.81 -5.79
N LEU A 106 -17.71 -13.18 -4.61
CA LEU A 106 -16.53 -12.60 -4.01
C LEU A 106 -15.38 -12.93 -4.95
N SER A 107 -15.34 -12.24 -6.10
CA SER A 107 -14.11 -12.04 -6.84
C SER A 107 -13.14 -11.53 -5.80
N PRO A 108 -12.04 -12.25 -5.50
CA PRO A 108 -11.07 -11.77 -4.54
C PRO A 108 -10.61 -10.43 -5.09
N GLU A 109 -11.12 -9.34 -4.51
CA GLU A 109 -10.62 -8.00 -4.78
C GLU A 109 -9.11 -8.15 -4.78
N ALA A 110 -8.48 -7.83 -5.92
CA ALA A 110 -7.04 -7.91 -6.06
C ALA A 110 -6.45 -7.06 -4.93
N SER A 111 -6.10 -7.70 -3.83
CA SER A 111 -5.84 -7.03 -2.57
C SER A 111 -4.62 -6.16 -2.80
N LYS A 112 -4.75 -4.85 -2.58
CA LYS A 112 -3.62 -3.92 -2.73
C LYS A 112 -2.41 -4.52 -2.00
N PRO A 113 -1.22 -4.54 -2.63
CA PRO A 113 -0.06 -5.15 -2.01
C PRO A 113 0.21 -4.48 -0.66
N TYR A 114 0.24 -5.28 0.40
CA TYR A 114 0.52 -4.84 1.75
C TYR A 114 1.79 -5.51 2.28
N LYS A 115 2.46 -4.81 3.21
CA LYS A 115 3.67 -5.34 3.87
C LYS A 115 3.33 -5.78 5.29
N LEU A 116 3.89 -6.86 5.78
CA LEU A 116 3.77 -7.24 7.20
C LEU A 116 5.05 -6.86 7.94
N TYR A 117 4.94 -6.53 9.22
CA TYR A 117 6.11 -6.40 10.09
C TYR A 117 6.57 -7.78 10.56
N SER A 118 7.88 -7.97 10.67
CA SER A 118 8.43 -9.22 11.19
C SER A 118 8.32 -9.32 12.72
N ILE A 119 8.60 -10.52 13.23
CA ILE A 119 8.67 -10.79 14.67
C ILE A 119 9.77 -9.96 15.34
N GLU A 120 10.90 -9.78 14.68
CA GLU A 120 12.01 -8.94 15.16
C GLU A 120 11.57 -7.47 15.25
N GLY A 121 10.78 -7.01 14.28
CA GLY A 121 10.17 -5.68 14.31
C GLY A 121 9.29 -5.47 15.56
N VAL A 122 8.52 -6.47 15.98
CA VAL A 122 7.74 -6.42 17.24
C VAL A 122 8.66 -6.27 18.45
N GLY A 123 9.76 -7.03 18.50
CA GLY A 123 10.75 -6.94 19.57
C GLY A 123 11.43 -5.58 19.64
N ILE A 124 11.88 -5.05 18.50
CA ILE A 124 12.50 -3.72 18.39
C ILE A 124 11.53 -2.63 18.86
N ALA A 125 10.28 -2.66 18.38
CA ALA A 125 9.29 -1.69 18.81
C ALA A 125 9.04 -1.77 20.32
N THR A 126 8.92 -2.99 20.87
CA THR A 126 8.70 -3.19 22.31
C THR A 126 9.87 -2.66 23.15
N PHE A 127 11.11 -2.87 22.72
CA PHE A 127 12.28 -2.35 23.43
C PHE A 127 12.28 -0.81 23.51
N PHE A 128 11.92 -0.13 22.41
CA PHE A 128 11.97 1.34 22.36
C PHE A 128 10.67 2.04 22.77
N GLY A 129 9.53 1.35 22.79
CA GLY A 129 8.21 1.95 23.03
C GLY A 129 7.31 1.16 23.97
N SER A 130 7.87 0.23 24.75
CA SER A 130 7.15 -0.62 25.71
C SER A 130 6.16 -1.61 25.05
N ILE A 131 5.41 -2.35 25.87
CA ILE A 131 4.39 -3.34 25.49
C ILE A 131 3.41 -2.76 24.44
N LEU A 132 3.02 -1.49 24.60
CA LEU A 132 2.13 -0.80 23.67
C LEU A 132 2.66 -0.77 22.23
N ALA A 133 3.96 -0.52 22.03
CA ALA A 133 4.58 -0.48 20.71
C ALA A 133 4.50 -1.83 19.98
N GLY A 134 4.87 -2.90 20.68
CA GLY A 134 4.75 -4.26 20.15
C GLY A 134 3.30 -4.61 19.81
N GLY A 135 2.36 -4.18 20.68
CA GLY A 135 0.92 -4.32 20.47
C GLY A 135 0.42 -3.58 19.23
N ILE A 136 0.89 -2.36 18.99
CA ILE A 136 0.56 -1.58 17.78
C ILE A 136 1.05 -2.30 16.53
N ILE A 137 2.29 -2.80 16.52
CA ILE A 137 2.81 -3.55 15.35
C ILE A 137 1.99 -4.82 15.11
N MET A 138 1.71 -5.58 16.15
CA MET A 138 0.87 -6.77 16.05
C MET A 138 -0.53 -6.42 15.54
N TRP A 139 -1.14 -5.33 16.03
CA TRP A 139 -2.43 -4.82 15.56
C TRP A 139 -2.39 -4.47 14.06
N ILE A 140 -1.35 -3.78 13.58
CA ILE A 140 -1.18 -3.45 12.15
C ILE A 140 -1.13 -4.73 11.31
N ASN A 141 -0.36 -5.73 11.75
CA ASN A 141 -0.27 -7.01 11.05
C ASN A 141 -1.63 -7.71 10.97
N LEU A 142 -2.37 -7.79 12.08
CA LEU A 142 -3.70 -8.42 12.11
C LEU A 142 -4.71 -7.69 11.22
N ARG A 143 -4.68 -6.36 11.20
CA ARG A 143 -5.51 -5.53 10.30
C ARG A 143 -5.20 -5.84 8.84
N ARG A 144 -3.92 -5.95 8.47
CA ARG A 144 -3.48 -6.25 7.11
C ARG A 144 -3.81 -7.68 6.67
N LEU A 145 -3.82 -8.62 7.61
CA LEU A 145 -4.26 -10.00 7.41
C LEU A 145 -5.81 -10.16 7.41
N GLY A 146 -6.57 -9.08 7.56
CA GLY A 146 -8.04 -9.12 7.60
C GLY A 146 -8.64 -9.66 8.92
N ARG A 147 -7.81 -9.89 9.94
CA ARG A 147 -8.23 -10.42 11.26
C ARG A 147 -8.61 -9.29 12.22
N PHE A 148 -9.68 -8.56 11.89
CA PHE A 148 -10.08 -7.34 12.60
C PHE A 148 -10.45 -7.55 14.07
N GLU A 149 -11.12 -8.65 14.40
CA GLU A 149 -11.49 -9.00 15.78
C GLU A 149 -10.26 -9.25 16.66
N SER A 150 -9.32 -10.06 16.17
CA SER A 150 -8.04 -10.29 16.84
C SER A 150 -7.24 -8.99 16.98
N ALA A 151 -7.29 -8.11 15.97
CA ALA A 151 -6.61 -6.82 16.03
C ALA A 151 -7.16 -5.97 17.18
N ARG A 152 -8.48 -5.81 17.29
CA ARG A 152 -9.13 -5.03 18.37
C ARG A 152 -8.74 -5.54 19.76
N LYS A 153 -8.77 -6.87 19.95
CA LYS A 153 -8.35 -7.50 21.20
C LYS A 153 -6.87 -7.24 21.50
N THR A 154 -6.01 -7.35 20.49
CA THR A 154 -4.56 -7.12 20.64
C THR A 154 -4.25 -5.72 21.15
N ILE A 155 -4.81 -4.68 20.53
CA ILE A 155 -4.54 -3.30 20.95
C ILE A 155 -5.10 -3.01 22.34
N LEU A 156 -6.30 -3.51 22.64
CA LEU A 156 -6.93 -3.38 23.95
C LEU A 156 -6.07 -4.04 25.03
N TYR A 157 -5.66 -5.30 24.83
CA TYR A 157 -4.81 -6.01 25.78
C TYR A 157 -3.43 -5.36 25.94
N SER A 158 -2.83 -4.82 24.88
CA SER A 158 -1.55 -4.10 25.02
C SER A 158 -1.67 -2.80 25.82
N ILE A 159 -2.78 -2.07 25.69
CA ILE A 159 -3.04 -0.86 26.48
C ILE A 159 -3.22 -1.25 27.95
N LEU A 160 -4.08 -2.24 28.23
CA LEU A 160 -4.32 -2.74 29.59
C LEU A 160 -3.03 -3.29 30.23
N ALA A 161 -2.25 -4.06 29.50
CA ALA A 161 -0.97 -4.59 29.98
C ALA A 161 0.04 -3.47 30.28
N THR A 162 0.07 -2.41 29.47
CA THR A 162 0.94 -1.25 29.72
C THR A 162 0.52 -0.51 30.98
N ILE A 163 -0.78 -0.27 31.18
CA ILE A 163 -1.31 0.37 32.39
C ILE A 163 -1.00 -0.48 33.63
N LEU A 164 -1.26 -1.79 33.56
CA LEU A 164 -0.99 -2.72 34.66
C LEU A 164 0.51 -2.78 35.01
N PHE A 165 1.37 -2.78 33.99
CA PHE A 165 2.81 -2.75 34.18
C PHE A 165 3.28 -1.48 34.89
N LEU A 166 2.79 -0.31 34.45
CA LEU A 166 3.10 0.97 35.09
C LEU A 166 2.58 1.03 36.54
N PHE A 167 1.35 0.59 36.77
CA PHE A 167 0.79 0.49 38.11
C PHE A 167 1.61 -0.44 39.02
N GLY A 168 2.04 -1.59 38.48
CA GLY A 168 2.92 -2.51 39.17
C GLY A 168 4.25 -1.87 39.57
N ILE A 169 4.86 -1.05 38.71
CA ILE A 169 6.07 -0.29 39.03
C ILE A 169 5.81 0.69 40.19
N MET A 170 4.66 1.37 40.20
CA MET A 170 4.32 2.32 41.26
C MET A 170 4.09 1.66 42.63
N MET A 171 3.74 0.37 42.65
CA MET A 171 3.59 -0.39 43.90
C MET A 171 4.94 -0.83 44.51
N ILE A 172 6.05 -0.65 43.79
CA ILE A 172 7.38 -1.04 44.27
C ILE A 172 7.91 0.03 45.25
N PRO A 173 8.27 -0.36 46.49
CA PRO A 173 8.91 0.53 47.46
C PRO A 173 10.24 1.10 46.93
N GLN A 174 10.49 2.39 47.20
CA GLN A 174 11.64 3.12 46.65
C GLN A 174 12.99 2.73 47.28
N ASP A 175 12.98 1.99 48.38
CA ASP A 175 14.17 1.47 49.07
C ASP A 175 14.76 0.21 48.41
N ILE A 176 14.02 -0.42 47.50
CA ILE A 176 14.47 -1.62 46.78
C ILE A 176 15.12 -1.20 45.46
N ASN A 177 16.44 -1.44 45.31
CA ASN A 177 17.14 -1.23 44.04
C ASN A 177 16.97 -2.44 43.12
N ILE A 178 16.09 -2.30 42.12
CA ILE A 178 15.85 -3.32 41.10
C ILE A 178 16.56 -2.93 39.80
N PRO A 179 17.48 -3.76 39.27
CA PRO A 179 18.10 -3.51 37.97
C PRO A 179 17.09 -3.31 36.83
N ASN A 180 17.26 -2.25 36.03
CA ASN A 180 16.34 -1.87 34.94
C ASN A 180 16.05 -3.01 33.94
N MET A 181 17.00 -3.91 33.74
CA MET A 181 16.85 -5.06 32.84
C MET A 181 15.69 -5.99 33.22
N LEU A 182 15.35 -6.09 34.52
CA LEU A 182 14.22 -6.89 35.02
C LEU A 182 12.87 -6.32 34.56
N PHE A 183 12.81 -5.03 34.25
CA PHE A 183 11.61 -4.41 33.68
C PHE A 183 11.56 -4.59 32.16
N THR A 184 12.70 -4.47 31.47
CA THR A 184 12.76 -4.43 30.00
C THR A 184 12.79 -5.81 29.34
N VAL A 185 13.57 -6.76 29.84
CA VAL A 185 13.76 -8.06 29.16
C VAL A 185 12.49 -8.92 29.18
N PRO A 186 11.79 -9.09 30.31
CA PRO A 186 10.61 -9.94 30.35
C PRO A 186 9.50 -9.48 29.40
N GLN A 187 9.25 -8.18 29.29
CA GLN A 187 8.23 -7.66 28.37
C GLN A 187 8.57 -7.89 26.90
N ILE A 188 9.85 -7.73 26.50
CA ILE A 188 10.26 -7.99 25.11
C ILE A 188 10.15 -9.48 24.81
N PHE A 189 10.64 -10.32 25.73
CA PHE A 189 10.55 -11.77 25.57
C PHE A 189 9.08 -12.22 25.45
N ALA A 190 8.20 -11.72 26.32
CA ALA A 190 6.77 -12.00 26.26
C ALA A 190 6.17 -11.55 24.92
N MET A 191 6.42 -10.32 24.48
CA MET A 191 5.88 -9.81 23.22
C MET A 191 6.39 -10.58 21.99
N VAL A 192 7.67 -10.94 21.95
CA VAL A 192 8.23 -11.78 20.89
C VAL A 192 7.61 -13.18 20.91
N MET A 193 7.43 -13.77 22.09
CA MET A 193 6.83 -15.11 22.23
C MET A 193 5.35 -15.10 21.78
N ILE A 194 4.58 -14.09 22.20
CA ILE A 194 3.19 -13.89 21.80
C ILE A 194 3.10 -13.69 20.28
N ALA A 195 3.97 -12.85 19.70
CA ALA A 195 4.00 -12.62 18.26
C ALA A 195 4.36 -13.91 17.49
N LYS A 196 5.34 -14.68 17.98
CA LYS A 196 5.70 -15.99 17.39
C LYS A 196 4.53 -16.96 17.43
N SER A 197 3.84 -17.05 18.56
CA SER A 197 2.70 -17.94 18.74
C SER A 197 1.51 -17.56 17.84
N GLN A 198 1.22 -16.27 17.69
CA GLN A 198 -0.01 -15.82 17.01
C GLN A 198 0.16 -15.47 15.52
N GLN A 199 1.35 -15.01 15.11
CA GLN A 199 1.53 -14.38 13.79
C GLN A 199 2.56 -15.07 12.90
N LYS A 200 3.46 -15.90 13.44
CA LYS A 200 4.58 -16.50 12.70
C LYS A 200 4.11 -17.20 11.42
N ASP A 201 3.15 -18.13 11.54
CA ASP A 201 2.68 -18.90 10.39
C ASP A 201 2.08 -18.02 9.29
N SER A 202 1.40 -16.94 9.68
CA SER A 202 0.77 -16.01 8.73
C SER A 202 1.80 -15.11 8.04
N ILE A 203 2.83 -14.69 8.78
CA ILE A 203 3.95 -13.90 8.25
C ILE A 203 4.79 -14.77 7.29
N ASP A 204 5.08 -16.01 7.67
CA ASP A 204 5.85 -16.96 6.84
C ASP A 204 5.07 -17.31 5.57
N ALA A 205 3.76 -17.58 5.67
CA ALA A 205 2.90 -17.79 4.52
C ALA A 205 2.85 -16.58 3.58
N HIS A 206 2.79 -15.36 4.11
CA HIS A 206 2.85 -14.12 3.32
C HIS A 206 4.18 -14.01 2.57
N LYS A 207 5.30 -14.26 3.24
CA LYS A 207 6.64 -14.23 2.65
C LYS A 207 6.80 -15.29 1.55
N ASN A 208 6.32 -16.51 1.79
CA ASN A 208 6.40 -17.62 0.84
C ASN A 208 5.57 -17.37 -0.43
N LYS A 209 4.52 -16.54 -0.34
CA LYS A 209 3.73 -16.08 -1.49
C LYS A 209 4.37 -14.88 -2.22
N GLY A 210 5.61 -14.51 -1.88
CA GLY A 210 6.29 -13.35 -2.45
C GLY A 210 5.87 -12.00 -1.83
N GLY A 211 5.16 -12.03 -0.70
CA GLY A 211 4.75 -10.84 0.02
C GLY A 211 5.92 -10.11 0.67
N GLU A 212 5.89 -8.78 0.64
CA GLU A 212 6.97 -7.96 1.20
C GLU A 212 6.85 -7.80 2.73
N ILE A 213 8.00 -7.67 3.39
CA ILE A 213 8.11 -7.35 4.83
C ILE A 213 8.48 -5.87 4.99
N ALA A 214 7.86 -5.19 5.94
CA ALA A 214 8.16 -3.81 6.28
C ALA A 214 9.52 -3.70 6.97
N SER A 215 10.23 -2.60 6.73
CA SER A 215 11.54 -2.35 7.34
C SER A 215 11.45 -2.24 8.86
N ASN A 216 12.41 -2.86 9.55
CA ASN A 216 12.59 -2.73 11.00
C ASN A 216 12.82 -1.27 11.44
N TRP A 217 13.28 -0.41 10.53
CA TRP A 217 13.43 1.01 10.82
C TRP A 217 12.10 1.75 10.98
N LYS A 218 11.06 1.29 10.29
CA LYS A 218 9.69 1.76 10.55
C LYS A 218 9.17 1.25 11.88
N ALA A 219 9.50 0.01 12.25
CA ALA A 219 9.10 -0.56 13.54
C ALA A 219 9.72 0.22 14.72
N PHE A 220 11.01 0.55 14.62
CA PHE A 220 11.69 1.44 15.56
C PHE A 220 11.00 2.81 15.69
N GLY A 221 10.71 3.46 14.55
CA GLY A 221 10.01 4.75 14.56
C GLY A 221 8.62 4.69 15.21
N ILE A 222 7.87 3.60 14.99
CA ILE A 222 6.60 3.38 15.68
C ILE A 222 6.82 3.22 17.19
N GLY A 223 7.87 2.50 17.60
CA GLY A 223 8.25 2.38 19.01
C GLY A 223 8.44 3.75 19.67
N LEU A 224 9.26 4.61 19.07
CA LEU A 224 9.48 5.97 19.59
C LEU A 224 8.19 6.80 19.66
N LEU A 225 7.36 6.76 18.61
CA LEU A 225 6.09 7.51 18.59
C LEU A 225 5.10 7.00 19.65
N SER A 226 5.08 5.70 19.91
CA SER A 226 4.20 5.12 20.93
C SER A 226 4.62 5.47 22.36
N ALA A 227 5.86 5.91 22.58
CA ALA A 227 6.31 6.37 23.89
C ALA A 227 5.65 7.70 24.29
N ILE A 228 5.27 8.55 23.34
CA ILE A 228 4.65 9.87 23.59
C ILE A 228 3.40 9.75 24.49
N PRO A 229 2.36 8.98 24.15
CA PRO A 229 1.18 8.84 25.01
C PRO A 229 1.51 8.17 26.36
N VAL A 230 2.50 7.29 26.42
CA VAL A 230 2.93 6.64 27.67
C VAL A 230 3.56 7.67 28.61
N PHE A 231 4.50 8.48 28.12
CA PHE A 231 5.11 9.55 28.90
C PHE A 231 4.10 10.61 29.31
N ALA A 232 3.17 10.99 28.42
CA ALA A 232 2.09 11.90 28.76
C ALA A 232 1.22 11.35 29.90
N GLY A 233 0.89 10.05 29.86
CA GLY A 233 0.14 9.39 30.93
C GLY A 233 0.90 9.38 32.26
N ILE A 234 2.19 9.05 32.25
CA ILE A 234 3.05 9.09 33.45
C ILE A 234 3.11 10.51 34.01
N PHE A 235 3.30 11.52 33.16
CA PHE A 235 3.35 12.93 33.55
C PHE A 235 2.04 13.39 34.20
N LEU A 236 0.89 13.05 33.62
CA LEU A 236 -0.42 13.38 34.19
C LEU A 236 -0.62 12.71 35.56
N ILE A 237 -0.24 11.45 35.71
CA ILE A 237 -0.31 10.75 37.00
C ILE A 237 0.57 11.46 38.04
N ALA A 238 1.80 11.81 37.67
CA ALA A 238 2.71 12.54 38.56
C ALA A 238 2.12 13.89 39.00
N MET A 239 1.50 14.66 38.08
CA MET A 239 0.85 15.92 38.43
C MET A 239 -0.33 15.78 39.39
N VAL A 240 -1.04 14.66 39.38
CA VAL A 240 -2.19 14.42 40.29
C VAL A 240 -1.72 14.00 41.69
N LEU A 241 -0.54 13.37 41.79
CA LEU A 241 0.01 12.87 43.05
C LEU A 241 0.88 13.89 43.79
N MET A 242 1.35 14.94 43.12
CA MET A 242 2.09 16.07 43.70
C MET A 242 1.13 17.13 44.24
#